data_AF-A0AAE0MKR8-F1
#
_entry.id   AF-A0AAE0MKR8-F1
#
_cell.length_a   1.000
_cell.length_b   1.000
_cell.length_c   1.000
_cell.angle_alpha   90.00
_cell.angle_beta   90.00
_cell.angle_gamma   90.00
#
_symmetry.space_group_name_H-M   'P 1'
#
loop_
_entity.id
_entity.type
_entity.pdbx_description
1 polymer ?
#
loop_
_entity_poly.entity_id
_entity_poly.type
_entity_poly.pdbx_seq_one_letter_code
_entity_poly.pdbx_strand_id
1 'polypeptide(L)'
;MSPSNNTRSNSLKKTSNKQKKKQALGNGGSSSSKRVAKTARRLLVGPAPVTSSSSPSAEHLMSTTTASESTIDTSPLFFFRERVPETGWLSQWYPSVFTDGDGVVYKTAEHYMMYQKALLFNDTVTAAEILAAETPREVKALGRAVTPFSVPLWDTHRTRIVREGTYLKFTSCHATIPQNSGEEPISNGDSASSGERTVSLRTLLLGTGRRELVEASPFDRVWGIGCAAAVAPRRRQHWGMNLLGKVIMEVRGLLEQEEEGEKGEREGREG
;
A
#
# COMPACT_ATOMS: atom_id res chain seq x y z
N MET A 1 -3.62 23.82 83.98
CA MET A 1 -3.64 22.42 83.50
C MET A 1 -3.32 22.41 82.02
N SER A 2 -2.70 21.35 81.51
CA SER A 2 -2.15 21.23 80.14
C SER A 2 -3.09 20.40 79.22
N PRO A 3 -2.72 20.02 77.97
CA PRO A 3 -2.48 20.87 76.80
C PRO A 3 -3.12 20.33 75.48
N SER A 4 -3.01 21.06 74.36
CA SER A 4 -2.88 20.55 72.97
C SER A 4 -2.50 21.70 72.02
N ASN A 5 -1.35 21.66 71.35
CA ASN A 5 -1.06 21.03 70.03
C ASN A 5 -1.86 21.68 68.87
N ASN A 6 -1.24 22.47 67.96
CA ASN A 6 -0.21 22.13 66.94
C ASN A 6 -0.82 21.22 65.84
N THR A 7 -0.79 21.50 64.53
CA THR A 7 0.26 22.09 63.64
C THR A 7 -0.48 22.87 62.49
N ARG A 8 0.03 23.43 61.37
CA ARG A 8 1.31 23.49 60.61
C ARG A 8 1.26 24.60 59.55
N SER A 9 2.39 25.24 59.19
CA SER A 9 2.86 25.48 57.79
C SER A 9 3.82 26.67 57.62
N ASN A 10 5.07 26.40 57.17
CA ASN A 10 5.83 27.32 56.30
C ASN A 10 7.10 26.64 55.74
N SER A 11 7.35 26.70 54.42
CA SER A 11 8.70 26.69 53.81
C SER A 11 8.62 26.80 52.27
N LEU A 12 9.36 27.75 51.68
CA LEU A 12 9.66 27.79 50.25
C LEU A 12 11.09 27.28 50.02
N LYS A 13 11.40 26.68 48.84
CA LYS A 13 12.58 27.05 48.00
C LYS A 13 12.85 26.14 46.77
N LYS A 14 13.51 26.76 45.78
CA LYS A 14 14.48 26.20 44.78
C LYS A 14 13.99 25.41 43.55
N THR A 15 13.65 26.16 42.50
CA THR A 15 14.38 26.26 41.21
C THR A 15 15.13 25.03 40.62
N SER A 16 14.73 24.66 39.40
CA SER A 16 15.57 24.38 38.21
C SER A 16 16.77 23.41 38.28
N ASN A 17 16.65 22.23 37.66
CA ASN A 17 17.72 21.64 36.83
C ASN A 17 17.26 20.42 35.98
N LYS A 18 17.12 20.52 34.64
CA LYS A 18 17.23 19.36 33.72
C LYS A 18 17.34 19.72 32.22
N GLN A 19 18.55 20.03 31.75
CA GLN A 19 18.83 20.11 30.29
C GLN A 19 20.21 19.56 29.93
N LYS A 20 20.41 18.24 30.07
CA LYS A 20 21.53 17.48 29.46
C LYS A 20 21.32 15.95 29.57
N LYS A 21 20.79 15.31 28.52
CA LYS A 21 21.23 13.98 28.05
C LYS A 21 20.69 13.70 26.63
N LYS A 22 21.50 14.00 25.61
CA LYS A 22 21.41 13.40 24.26
C LYS A 22 22.46 12.27 24.18
N GLN A 23 22.37 11.47 23.11
CA GLN A 23 23.30 10.38 22.72
C GLN A 23 23.26 9.14 23.62
N ALA A 24 22.56 8.10 23.15
CA ALA A 24 23.12 6.78 22.85
C ALA A 24 21.98 5.83 22.40
N LEU A 25 21.95 5.46 21.11
CA LEU A 25 21.16 4.32 20.61
C LEU A 25 21.68 3.90 19.23
N GLY A 26 21.66 2.59 18.96
CA GLY A 26 22.52 1.95 17.95
C GLY A 26 22.16 2.22 16.49
N ASN A 27 23.19 2.40 15.66
CA ASN A 27 23.07 2.35 14.21
C ASN A 27 22.92 0.89 13.75
N GLY A 28 21.68 0.45 13.48
CA GLY A 28 21.36 -0.96 13.16
C GLY A 28 20.37 -1.17 12.01
N GLY A 29 20.12 -0.14 11.19
CA GLY A 29 19.15 -0.24 10.09
C GLY A 29 19.72 -0.98 8.86
N SER A 30 19.15 -2.15 8.56
CA SER A 30 19.52 -3.04 7.45
C SER A 30 19.69 -2.32 6.11
N SER A 31 20.70 -2.74 5.34
CA SER A 31 21.06 -2.14 4.04
C SER A 31 19.94 -2.30 2.99
N SER A 32 19.12 -3.35 3.10
CA SER A 32 18.03 -3.63 2.15
C SER A 32 16.91 -2.58 2.20
N SER A 33 16.37 -2.29 3.40
CA SER A 33 15.28 -1.31 3.58
C SER A 33 15.65 0.09 3.09
N LYS A 34 16.92 0.49 3.26
CA LYS A 34 17.45 1.78 2.77
C LYS A 34 17.58 1.84 1.25
N ARG A 35 17.68 0.71 0.54
CA ARG A 35 17.58 0.67 -0.93
C ARG A 35 16.15 0.90 -1.39
N VAL A 36 15.19 0.12 -0.87
CA VAL A 36 13.77 0.17 -1.31
C VAL A 36 13.19 1.59 -1.24
N ALA A 37 13.33 2.26 -0.09
CA ALA A 37 12.81 3.62 0.07
C ALA A 37 13.51 4.68 -0.81
N LYS A 38 14.80 4.48 -1.11
CA LYS A 38 15.57 5.39 -1.98
C LYS A 38 15.21 5.18 -3.46
N THR A 39 14.89 3.96 -3.88
CA THR A 39 14.37 3.67 -5.23
C THR A 39 13.02 4.36 -5.45
N ALA A 40 12.07 4.19 -4.52
CA ALA A 40 10.74 4.80 -4.61
C ALA A 40 10.77 6.33 -4.78
N ARG A 41 11.70 7.04 -4.12
CA ARG A 41 11.88 8.50 -4.29
C ARG A 41 12.70 8.91 -5.52
N ARG A 42 13.43 8.00 -6.19
CA ARG A 42 14.36 8.35 -7.30
C ARG A 42 13.76 8.16 -8.70
N LEU A 43 12.79 7.28 -8.88
CA LEU A 43 12.22 6.94 -10.20
C LEU A 43 11.09 7.87 -10.68
N LEU A 44 10.77 8.93 -9.93
CA LEU A 44 9.52 9.69 -10.09
C LEU A 44 9.68 11.11 -10.71
N VAL A 45 10.68 11.31 -11.58
CA VAL A 45 10.80 12.51 -12.42
C VAL A 45 10.98 12.08 -13.88
N GLY A 46 9.86 12.05 -14.64
CA GLY A 46 9.88 11.73 -16.06
C GLY A 46 10.26 12.94 -16.94
N PRO A 47 10.92 12.72 -18.09
CA PRO A 47 11.21 13.79 -19.05
C PRO A 47 9.95 14.25 -19.81
N ALA A 48 10.01 15.47 -20.36
CA ALA A 48 8.93 16.07 -21.14
C ALA A 48 8.77 15.41 -22.53
N PRO A 49 7.56 15.44 -23.13
CA PRO A 49 7.31 14.80 -24.42
C PRO A 49 7.95 15.57 -25.58
N VAL A 50 8.64 14.84 -26.47
CA VAL A 50 9.10 15.30 -27.78
C VAL A 50 8.17 14.73 -28.86
N THR A 51 7.71 15.58 -29.77
CA THR A 51 6.85 15.20 -30.90
C THR A 51 7.67 14.86 -32.14
N SER A 52 7.39 13.70 -32.75
CA SER A 52 7.75 13.42 -34.14
C SER A 52 6.80 12.37 -34.73
N SER A 53 6.63 12.39 -36.05
CA SER A 53 5.59 11.63 -36.76
C SER A 53 6.12 10.97 -38.03
N SER A 54 6.01 9.65 -38.13
CA SER A 54 6.18 8.92 -39.40
C SER A 54 5.57 7.52 -39.32
N SER A 55 4.64 7.20 -40.23
CA SER A 55 4.33 5.82 -40.61
C SER A 55 5.44 5.28 -41.54
N PRO A 56 5.54 3.96 -41.70
CA PRO A 56 4.93 3.37 -42.89
C PRO A 56 4.16 2.07 -42.61
N SER A 57 3.60 1.47 -43.67
CA SER A 57 2.85 0.21 -43.64
C SER A 57 3.46 -0.77 -44.65
N ALA A 58 3.57 -2.05 -44.28
CA ALA A 58 3.64 -3.21 -45.18
C ALA A 58 3.40 -4.51 -44.38
N GLU A 59 2.86 -5.54 -45.03
CA GLU A 59 2.59 -6.86 -44.44
C GLU A 59 3.75 -7.84 -44.67
N HIS A 60 3.97 -8.79 -43.75
CA HIS A 60 4.41 -10.12 -44.18
C HIS A 60 3.97 -11.27 -43.26
N LEU A 61 3.73 -12.41 -43.92
CA LEU A 61 3.31 -13.76 -43.53
C LEU A 61 3.34 -14.26 -42.07
N MET A 62 2.45 -15.22 -41.83
CA MET A 62 2.34 -16.03 -40.62
C MET A 62 3.46 -17.07 -40.50
N SER A 63 3.83 -17.42 -39.27
CA SER A 63 4.45 -18.72 -38.94
C SER A 63 3.71 -19.33 -37.75
N THR A 64 3.13 -20.51 -37.94
CA THR A 64 2.29 -21.18 -36.94
C THR A 64 3.13 -22.02 -35.97
N THR A 65 3.21 -21.59 -34.71
CA THR A 65 3.62 -22.44 -33.60
C THR A 65 2.44 -22.61 -32.64
N THR A 66 1.72 -23.72 -32.77
CA THR A 66 0.60 -24.07 -31.88
C THR A 66 1.13 -24.56 -30.53
N ALA A 67 1.52 -23.62 -29.66
CA ALA A 67 1.55 -23.87 -28.23
C ALA A 67 0.11 -24.09 -27.73
N SER A 68 -0.08 -24.91 -26.69
CA SER A 68 -1.39 -25.12 -26.08
C SER A 68 -1.88 -23.83 -25.44
N GLU A 69 -2.85 -23.16 -26.07
CA GLU A 69 -3.30 -21.83 -25.67
C GLU A 69 -4.14 -21.89 -24.38
N SER A 70 -3.46 -21.75 -23.25
CA SER A 70 -4.08 -21.43 -21.97
C SER A 70 -4.72 -20.05 -22.08
N THR A 71 -6.05 -20.03 -22.27
CA THR A 71 -6.81 -18.80 -22.52
C THR A 71 -6.56 -17.78 -21.41
N ILE A 72 -5.78 -16.74 -21.72
CA ILE A 72 -5.38 -15.73 -20.75
C ILE A 72 -6.64 -14.99 -20.30
N ASP A 73 -7.01 -15.13 -19.03
CA ASP A 73 -8.16 -14.43 -18.46
C ASP A 73 -7.89 -12.91 -18.42
N THR A 74 -8.43 -12.18 -19.41
CA THR A 74 -8.37 -10.72 -19.47
C THR A 74 -9.59 -10.04 -18.83
N SER A 75 -10.47 -10.79 -18.13
CA SER A 75 -11.66 -10.20 -17.52
C SER A 75 -11.31 -9.25 -16.37
N PRO A 76 -12.06 -8.16 -16.15
CA PRO A 76 -11.81 -7.25 -15.04
C PRO A 76 -11.93 -7.96 -13.67
N LEU A 77 -10.91 -7.80 -12.83
CA LEU A 77 -10.91 -8.30 -11.46
C LEU A 77 -11.52 -7.22 -10.56
N PHE A 78 -12.81 -7.38 -10.23
CA PHE A 78 -13.53 -6.50 -9.33
C PHE A 78 -13.18 -6.82 -7.87
N PHE A 79 -12.91 -5.79 -7.07
CA PHE A 79 -12.63 -5.91 -5.64
C PHE A 79 -13.36 -4.83 -4.85
N PHE A 80 -13.87 -5.16 -3.66
CA PHE A 80 -14.44 -4.20 -2.71
C PHE A 80 -14.47 -4.84 -1.32
N ARG A 81 -14.21 -4.05 -0.27
CA ARG A 81 -13.97 -4.50 1.12
C ARG A 81 -12.68 -5.29 1.32
N GLU A 82 -12.24 -5.28 2.56
CA GLU A 82 -11.02 -5.91 3.06
C GLU A 82 -11.16 -7.41 3.39
N ARG A 83 -12.39 -7.94 3.41
CA ARG A 83 -12.72 -9.29 3.94
C ARG A 83 -13.11 -10.32 2.88
N VAL A 84 -13.10 -9.93 1.60
CA VAL A 84 -13.34 -10.86 0.49
C VAL A 84 -12.07 -11.72 0.33
N PRO A 85 -12.11 -13.05 0.52
CA PRO A 85 -10.87 -13.85 0.56
C PRO A 85 -10.03 -13.75 -0.73
N GLU A 86 -10.69 -13.69 -1.88
CA GLU A 86 -10.08 -13.79 -3.20
C GLU A 86 -9.43 -12.47 -3.64
N THR A 87 -9.95 -11.33 -3.17
CA THR A 87 -9.59 -9.98 -3.69
C THR A 87 -9.42 -8.90 -2.62
N GLY A 88 -9.76 -9.17 -1.37
CA GLY A 88 -9.74 -8.18 -0.28
C GLY A 88 -8.34 -7.62 0.00
N TRP A 89 -7.30 -8.39 -0.33
CA TRP A 89 -5.90 -7.98 -0.30
C TRP A 89 -5.55 -6.84 -1.27
N LEU A 90 -6.39 -6.55 -2.28
CA LEU A 90 -6.27 -5.34 -3.11
C LEU A 90 -6.69 -4.06 -2.35
N SER A 91 -7.67 -4.18 -1.45
CA SER A 91 -8.24 -3.06 -0.69
C SER A 91 -7.19 -2.35 0.18
N GLN A 92 -7.25 -1.01 0.23
CA GLN A 92 -6.40 -0.20 1.10
C GLN A 92 -6.75 -0.34 2.60
N TRP A 93 -7.88 -0.99 2.89
CA TRP A 93 -8.34 -1.33 4.24
C TRP A 93 -7.86 -2.72 4.72
N TYR A 94 -7.21 -3.50 3.85
CA TYR A 94 -6.64 -4.79 4.23
C TYR A 94 -5.58 -4.64 5.33
N PRO A 95 -5.63 -5.43 6.42
CA PRO A 95 -4.54 -5.50 7.40
C PRO A 95 -3.20 -5.80 6.72
N SER A 96 -2.33 -4.81 6.69
CA SER A 96 -1.08 -4.86 5.93
C SER A 96 -0.07 -3.96 6.62
N VAL A 97 0.69 -4.56 7.55
CA VAL A 97 1.70 -3.83 8.32
C VAL A 97 2.94 -3.62 7.46
N PHE A 98 3.32 -2.36 7.24
CA PHE A 98 4.55 -1.99 6.55
C PHE A 98 5.18 -0.74 7.18
N THR A 99 6.45 -0.50 6.83
CA THR A 99 7.25 0.62 7.32
C THR A 99 7.77 1.43 6.14
N ASP A 100 7.77 2.76 6.23
CA ASP A 100 8.36 3.62 5.20
C ASP A 100 9.88 3.84 5.38
N GLY A 101 10.47 4.68 4.51
CA GLY A 101 11.89 4.99 4.53
C GLY A 101 12.37 5.86 5.70
N ASP A 102 11.46 6.57 6.36
CA ASP A 102 11.74 7.43 7.50
C ASP A 102 11.48 6.68 8.84
N GLY A 103 10.98 5.44 8.76
CA GLY A 103 10.81 4.52 9.88
C GLY A 103 9.40 4.47 10.47
N VAL A 104 8.42 5.12 9.82
CA VAL A 104 7.03 5.16 10.30
C VAL A 104 6.31 3.87 9.94
N VAL A 105 5.63 3.26 10.91
CA VAL A 105 4.90 1.99 10.76
C VAL A 105 3.41 2.27 10.55
N TYR A 106 2.80 1.58 9.59
CA TYR A 106 1.40 1.73 9.20
C TYR A 106 0.68 0.39 9.27
N LYS A 107 -0.52 0.34 9.87
CA LYS A 107 -1.30 -0.91 10.06
C LYS A 107 -2.08 -1.33 8.79
N THR A 108 -2.42 -0.35 7.95
CA THR A 108 -3.01 -0.51 6.61
C THR A 108 -2.55 0.63 5.71
N ALA A 109 -2.72 0.51 4.40
CA ALA A 109 -2.43 1.62 3.50
C ALA A 109 -3.35 2.85 3.71
N GLU A 110 -4.57 2.71 4.26
CA GLU A 110 -5.39 3.87 4.69
C GLU A 110 -4.68 4.71 5.77
N HIS A 111 -3.94 4.08 6.71
CA HIS A 111 -3.13 4.81 7.70
C HIS A 111 -2.07 5.67 7.01
N TYR A 112 -1.34 5.10 6.06
CA TYR A 112 -0.36 5.84 5.26
C TYR A 112 -1.01 6.99 4.48
N MET A 113 -2.08 6.72 3.74
CA MET A 113 -2.75 7.72 2.89
C MET A 113 -3.25 8.92 3.69
N MET A 114 -3.88 8.69 4.85
CA MET A 114 -4.41 9.79 5.66
C MET A 114 -3.33 10.48 6.49
N TYR A 115 -2.28 9.77 6.92
CA TYR A 115 -1.11 10.38 7.56
C TYR A 115 -0.39 11.35 6.61
N GLN A 116 -0.07 10.90 5.40
CA GLN A 116 0.55 11.75 4.37
C GLN A 116 -0.39 12.88 3.93
N LYS A 117 -1.72 12.68 3.95
CA LYS A 117 -2.69 13.77 3.81
C LYS A 117 -2.54 14.82 4.92
N ALA A 118 -2.51 14.41 6.18
CA ALA A 118 -2.37 15.33 7.31
C ALA A 118 -1.05 16.12 7.23
N LEU A 119 0.07 15.45 6.91
CA LEU A 119 1.37 16.11 6.67
C LEU A 119 1.33 17.11 5.50
N LEU A 120 0.66 16.79 4.38
CA LEU A 120 0.51 17.72 3.24
C LEU A 120 -0.16 19.04 3.62
N PHE A 121 -0.98 19.03 4.67
CA PHE A 121 -1.69 20.20 5.19
C PHE A 121 -1.06 20.80 6.47
N ASN A 122 0.11 20.32 6.88
CA ASN A 122 0.80 20.64 8.14
C ASN A 122 -0.02 20.33 9.41
N ASP A 123 -1.04 19.47 9.32
CA ASP A 123 -1.86 19.04 10.46
C ASP A 123 -1.14 17.97 11.26
N THR A 124 -0.15 18.39 12.05
CA THR A 124 0.69 17.48 12.84
C THR A 124 -0.07 16.83 14.01
N VAL A 125 -1.21 17.40 14.42
CA VAL A 125 -2.05 16.86 15.50
C VAL A 125 -2.80 15.65 14.97
N THR A 126 -3.60 15.81 13.92
CA THR A 126 -4.35 14.69 13.35
C THR A 126 -3.43 13.69 12.63
N ALA A 127 -2.24 14.09 12.17
CA ALA A 127 -1.20 13.14 11.76
C ALA A 127 -0.79 12.18 12.90
N ALA A 128 -0.63 12.67 14.13
CA ALA A 128 -0.30 11.84 15.28
C ALA A 128 -1.48 10.94 15.70
N GLU A 129 -2.72 11.46 15.68
CA GLU A 129 -3.94 10.69 15.94
C GLU A 129 -4.11 9.54 14.94
N ILE A 130 -3.78 9.75 13.66
CA ILE A 130 -3.88 8.73 12.60
C ILE A 130 -2.88 7.58 12.80
N LEU A 131 -1.69 7.85 13.35
CA LEU A 131 -0.74 6.78 13.71
C LEU A 131 -1.15 6.02 14.98
N ALA A 132 -1.88 6.67 15.89
CA ALA A 132 -2.38 6.07 17.12
C ALA A 132 -3.67 5.25 16.94
N ALA A 133 -4.47 5.55 15.92
CA ALA A 133 -5.72 4.85 15.61
C ALA A 133 -5.53 3.34 15.38
N GLU A 134 -6.55 2.53 15.66
CA GLU A 134 -6.52 1.06 15.49
C GLU A 134 -7.17 0.60 14.20
N THR A 135 -8.27 1.24 13.78
CA THR A 135 -9.02 0.81 12.59
C THR A 135 -8.93 1.80 11.42
N PRO A 136 -8.95 1.31 10.17
CA PRO A 136 -9.05 2.20 9.00
C PRO A 136 -10.34 3.03 8.97
N ARG A 137 -11.34 2.71 9.82
CA ARG A 137 -12.56 3.51 10.00
C ARG A 137 -12.30 4.76 10.84
N GLU A 138 -11.56 4.66 11.95
CA GLU A 138 -11.09 5.83 12.71
C GLU A 138 -10.21 6.71 11.83
N VAL A 139 -9.19 6.11 11.19
CA VAL A 139 -8.28 6.79 10.27
C VAL A 139 -9.01 7.54 9.18
N LYS A 140 -10.02 6.94 8.53
CA LYS A 140 -10.79 7.63 7.49
C LYS A 140 -11.73 8.70 8.05
N ALA A 141 -12.05 8.68 9.35
CA ALA A 141 -12.77 9.77 10.02
C ALA A 141 -11.83 10.94 10.33
N LEU A 142 -10.68 10.67 10.96
CA LEU A 142 -9.60 11.63 11.19
C LEU A 142 -9.13 12.29 9.88
N GLY A 143 -8.94 11.49 8.84
CA GLY A 143 -8.61 11.95 7.49
C GLY A 143 -9.67 12.82 6.81
N ARG A 144 -10.91 12.89 7.33
CA ARG A 144 -11.93 13.90 6.94
C ARG A 144 -11.88 15.17 7.78
N ALA A 145 -11.32 15.13 8.98
CA ALA A 145 -11.18 16.26 9.90
C ALA A 145 -9.93 17.11 9.64
N VAL A 146 -8.89 16.54 8.98
CA VAL A 146 -7.63 17.22 8.62
C VAL A 146 -7.84 18.66 8.17
N THR A 147 -7.18 19.60 8.84
CA THR A 147 -7.38 21.05 8.67
C THR A 147 -6.08 21.86 8.78
N PRO A 148 -5.84 22.89 7.95
CA PRO A 148 -6.69 23.37 6.86
C PRO A 148 -6.77 22.36 5.70
N PHE A 149 -7.80 22.44 4.85
CA PHE A 149 -7.94 21.53 3.70
C PHE A 149 -8.18 22.30 2.40
N SER A 150 -7.46 21.90 1.34
CA SER A 150 -7.60 22.44 -0.01
C SER A 150 -7.78 21.30 -1.02
N VAL A 151 -8.95 21.26 -1.67
CA VAL A 151 -9.25 20.25 -2.69
C VAL A 151 -8.26 20.33 -3.87
N PRO A 152 -7.91 21.50 -4.44
CA PRO A 152 -6.90 21.57 -5.50
C PRO A 152 -5.54 21.00 -5.11
N LEU A 153 -5.06 21.27 -3.88
CA LEU A 153 -3.77 20.74 -3.40
C LEU A 153 -3.85 19.22 -3.19
N TRP A 154 -4.94 18.74 -2.60
CA TRP A 154 -5.17 17.30 -2.45
C TRP A 154 -5.25 16.59 -3.80
N ASP A 155 -6.01 17.12 -4.76
CA ASP A 155 -6.21 16.50 -6.06
C ASP A 155 -4.93 16.47 -6.90
N THR A 156 -4.02 17.43 -6.68
CA THR A 156 -2.66 17.44 -7.24
C THR A 156 -1.78 16.32 -6.68
N HIS A 157 -1.85 16.04 -5.37
CA HIS A 157 -0.91 15.12 -4.70
C HIS A 157 -1.47 13.72 -4.41
N ARG A 158 -2.80 13.53 -4.37
CA ARG A 158 -3.45 12.30 -3.90
C ARG A 158 -2.98 11.06 -4.64
N THR A 159 -2.88 11.10 -5.97
CA THR A 159 -2.48 9.94 -6.78
C THR A 159 -1.06 9.48 -6.45
N ARG A 160 -0.13 10.42 -6.25
CA ARG A 160 1.25 10.14 -5.81
C ARG A 160 1.26 9.49 -4.42
N ILE A 161 0.51 10.05 -3.47
CA ILE A 161 0.42 9.53 -2.09
C ILE A 161 -0.16 8.11 -2.07
N VAL A 162 -1.27 7.86 -2.75
CA VAL A 162 -1.88 6.52 -2.80
C VAL A 162 -0.95 5.52 -3.48
N ARG A 163 -0.20 5.92 -4.52
CA ARG A 163 0.79 5.08 -5.19
C ARG A 163 1.97 4.71 -4.30
N GLU A 164 2.55 5.66 -3.56
CA GLU A 164 3.67 5.40 -2.64
C GLU A 164 3.25 4.43 -1.51
N GLY A 165 2.07 4.63 -0.91
CA GLY A 165 1.53 3.70 0.08
C GLY A 165 1.16 2.32 -0.48
N THR A 166 0.62 2.28 -1.70
CA THR A 166 0.29 1.03 -2.42
C THR A 166 1.56 0.24 -2.73
N TYR A 167 2.62 0.89 -3.22
CA TYR A 167 3.91 0.26 -3.48
C TYR A 167 4.54 -0.32 -2.20
N LEU A 168 4.58 0.44 -1.10
CA LEU A 168 5.11 -0.05 0.18
C LEU A 168 4.35 -1.29 0.68
N LYS A 169 3.01 -1.26 0.66
CA LYS A 169 2.16 -2.41 0.97
C LYS A 169 2.51 -3.64 0.10
N PHE A 170 2.60 -3.46 -1.21
CA PHE A 170 2.83 -4.59 -2.14
C PHE A 170 4.25 -5.13 -2.11
N THR A 171 5.25 -4.34 -1.71
CA THR A 171 6.65 -4.79 -1.56
C THR A 171 6.97 -5.41 -0.20
N SER A 172 6.18 -5.16 0.85
CA SER A 172 6.53 -5.52 2.23
C SER A 172 5.54 -6.45 2.96
N CYS A 173 4.29 -6.58 2.47
CA CYS A 173 3.25 -7.36 3.16
C CYS A 173 2.99 -8.73 2.51
N HIS A 174 2.30 -9.58 3.27
CA HIS A 174 1.82 -10.89 2.85
C HIS A 174 0.31 -11.01 3.13
N ALA A 175 -0.36 -11.97 2.49
CA ALA A 175 -1.71 -12.41 2.82
C ALA A 175 -1.68 -13.86 3.31
N THR A 176 -2.54 -14.18 4.28
CA THR A 176 -2.85 -15.55 4.68
C THR A 176 -3.98 -16.09 3.80
N ILE A 177 -3.81 -17.29 3.25
CA ILE A 177 -4.79 -17.95 2.36
C ILE A 177 -4.99 -19.40 2.84
N PRO A 178 -6.23 -19.90 2.95
CA PRO A 178 -6.49 -21.32 3.23
C PRO A 178 -5.80 -22.24 2.21
N GLN A 179 -5.26 -23.36 2.69
CA GLN A 179 -4.68 -24.40 1.85
C GLN A 179 -5.80 -25.35 1.40
N ASN A 180 -6.20 -25.23 0.12
CA ASN A 180 -7.20 -26.12 -0.47
C ASN A 180 -6.67 -27.57 -0.50
N SER A 181 -7.52 -28.52 -0.09
CA SER A 181 -7.20 -29.96 0.01
C SER A 181 -7.21 -30.67 -1.35
N GLY A 182 -6.47 -30.15 -2.32
CA GLY A 182 -6.36 -30.68 -3.69
C GLY A 182 -4.95 -31.09 -4.11
N GLU A 183 -3.96 -30.91 -3.23
CA GLU A 183 -2.59 -31.41 -3.39
C GLU A 183 -2.40 -32.57 -2.39
N GLU A 184 -2.00 -33.75 -2.88
CA GLU A 184 -1.87 -34.97 -2.07
C GLU A 184 -0.86 -34.77 -0.91
N PRO A 185 -1.22 -35.08 0.36
CA PRO A 185 -0.31 -34.88 1.47
C PRO A 185 0.92 -35.79 1.39
N ILE A 186 2.13 -35.21 1.40
CA ILE A 186 3.36 -35.98 1.61
C ILE A 186 3.34 -36.51 3.05
N SER A 187 2.94 -37.77 3.20
CA SER A 187 2.72 -38.42 4.49
C SER A 187 4.01 -38.59 5.31
N ASN A 188 4.30 -37.59 6.15
CA ASN A 188 5.10 -37.74 7.36
C ASN A 188 4.31 -37.08 8.49
N GLY A 189 3.86 -37.90 9.44
CA GLY A 189 2.89 -37.47 10.44
C GLY A 189 3.52 -36.67 11.57
N ASP A 190 3.04 -35.44 11.77
CA ASP A 190 3.06 -34.78 13.08
C ASP A 190 1.90 -33.79 13.20
N SER A 191 1.68 -33.27 14.41
CA SER A 191 0.39 -32.68 14.84
C SER A 191 -0.14 -31.49 14.02
N ALA A 192 -1.36 -31.65 13.50
CA ALA A 192 -2.42 -30.63 13.37
C ALA A 192 -1.99 -29.17 13.09
N SER A 193 -1.28 -28.94 11.98
CA SER A 193 -1.14 -27.59 11.42
C SER A 193 -2.48 -27.12 10.86
N SER A 194 -2.95 -25.94 11.28
CA SER A 194 -4.07 -25.26 10.62
C SER A 194 -3.65 -24.88 9.20
N GLY A 195 -4.27 -25.48 8.19
CA GLY A 195 -3.90 -25.36 6.78
C GLY A 195 -4.07 -23.95 6.20
N GLU A 196 -3.14 -23.07 6.53
CA GLU A 196 -3.05 -21.68 6.08
C GLU A 196 -1.65 -21.40 5.54
N ARG A 197 -1.57 -20.95 4.28
CA ARG A 197 -0.31 -20.56 3.65
C ARG A 197 -0.16 -19.04 3.60
N THR A 198 1.04 -18.55 3.87
CA THR A 198 1.40 -17.13 3.75
C THR A 198 1.97 -16.87 2.36
N VAL A 199 1.40 -15.90 1.62
CA VAL A 199 1.81 -15.55 0.25
C VAL A 199 2.13 -14.06 0.16
N SER A 200 3.23 -13.69 -0.50
CA SER A 200 3.61 -12.28 -0.67
C SER A 200 2.57 -11.52 -1.49
N LEU A 201 2.24 -10.28 -1.08
CA LEU A 201 1.33 -9.44 -1.86
C LEU A 201 1.93 -9.07 -3.23
N ARG A 202 3.26 -9.00 -3.38
CA ARG A 202 3.94 -8.83 -4.68
C ARG A 202 3.52 -9.93 -5.65
N THR A 203 3.65 -11.19 -5.21
CA THR A 203 3.30 -12.38 -5.99
C THR A 203 1.83 -12.42 -6.35
N LEU A 204 0.93 -12.05 -5.43
CA LEU A 204 -0.51 -11.98 -5.72
C LEU A 204 -0.84 -10.88 -6.74
N LEU A 205 -0.21 -9.71 -6.64
CA LEU A 205 -0.44 -8.60 -7.56
C LEU A 205 0.07 -8.93 -8.98
N LEU A 206 1.29 -9.45 -9.10
CA LEU A 206 1.84 -9.92 -10.38
C LEU A 206 1.01 -11.08 -10.96
N GLY A 207 0.51 -11.97 -10.10
CA GLY A 207 -0.42 -13.04 -10.47
C GLY A 207 -1.77 -12.58 -11.03
N THR A 208 -2.11 -11.29 -10.96
CA THR A 208 -3.28 -10.73 -11.69
C THR A 208 -3.03 -10.58 -13.19
N GLY A 209 -1.78 -10.69 -13.64
CA GLY A 209 -1.38 -10.58 -15.04
C GLY A 209 -1.90 -9.29 -15.68
N ARG A 210 -2.44 -9.38 -16.90
CA ARG A 210 -2.90 -8.21 -17.66
C ARG A 210 -4.33 -7.74 -17.33
N ARG A 211 -4.96 -8.25 -16.27
CA ARG A 211 -6.36 -7.93 -15.91
C ARG A 211 -6.53 -6.48 -15.47
N GLU A 212 -7.67 -5.88 -15.83
CA GLU A 212 -8.11 -4.59 -15.30
C GLU A 212 -8.53 -4.76 -13.83
N LEU A 213 -7.87 -4.06 -12.91
CA LEU A 213 -8.23 -4.07 -11.49
C LEU A 213 -9.27 -2.98 -11.21
N VAL A 214 -10.39 -3.33 -10.58
CA VAL A 214 -11.55 -2.42 -10.44
C VAL A 214 -12.08 -2.35 -9.01
N GLU A 215 -11.92 -1.20 -8.36
CA GLU A 215 -12.49 -0.92 -7.02
C GLU A 215 -14.02 -0.71 -7.14
N ALA A 216 -14.76 -1.79 -6.88
CA ALA A 216 -16.20 -1.91 -7.04
C ALA A 216 -17.01 -1.31 -5.87
N SER A 217 -16.50 -0.23 -5.27
CA SER A 217 -17.22 0.55 -4.27
C SER A 217 -18.47 1.19 -4.90
N PRO A 218 -19.68 0.94 -4.35
CA PRO A 218 -20.89 1.63 -4.78
C PRO A 218 -20.98 3.08 -4.27
N PHE A 219 -20.10 3.48 -3.36
CA PHE A 219 -20.14 4.78 -2.66
C PHE A 219 -19.08 5.78 -3.13
N ASP A 220 -18.07 5.33 -3.88
CA ASP A 220 -16.94 6.15 -4.32
C ASP A 220 -16.84 6.18 -5.85
N ARG A 221 -16.91 7.38 -6.43
CA ARG A 221 -16.79 7.64 -7.89
C ARG A 221 -15.43 8.19 -8.31
N VAL A 222 -14.48 8.36 -7.38
CA VAL A 222 -13.13 8.88 -7.61
C VAL A 222 -12.12 7.75 -7.51
N TRP A 223 -12.04 7.08 -6.36
CA TRP A 223 -11.18 5.91 -6.17
C TRP A 223 -11.81 4.65 -6.76
N GLY A 224 -13.14 4.53 -6.65
CA GLY A 224 -13.93 3.43 -7.20
C GLY A 224 -14.72 3.76 -8.45
N ILE A 225 -15.57 2.82 -8.86
CA ILE A 225 -16.47 2.94 -10.02
C ILE A 225 -17.91 3.37 -9.68
N GLY A 226 -18.26 3.58 -8.41
CA GLY A 226 -19.60 4.00 -7.99
C GLY A 226 -20.71 2.99 -8.26
N CYS A 227 -20.38 1.71 -8.39
CA CYS A 227 -21.35 0.61 -8.39
C CYS A 227 -20.71 -0.73 -8.01
N ALA A 228 -21.51 -1.67 -7.49
CA ALA A 228 -21.05 -2.99 -7.09
C ALA A 228 -20.74 -3.90 -8.29
N ALA A 229 -19.83 -4.86 -8.10
CA ALA A 229 -19.30 -5.74 -9.16
C ALA A 229 -20.39 -6.41 -10.02
N ALA A 230 -21.45 -6.95 -9.39
CA ALA A 230 -22.53 -7.66 -10.08
C ALA A 230 -23.29 -6.83 -11.14
N VAL A 231 -23.29 -5.49 -11.03
CA VAL A 231 -23.90 -4.59 -12.02
C VAL A 231 -22.86 -3.82 -12.86
N ALA A 232 -21.58 -3.92 -12.51
CA ALA A 232 -20.53 -3.09 -13.09
C ALA A 232 -20.33 -3.32 -14.60
N PRO A 233 -20.25 -4.56 -15.14
CA PRO A 233 -20.08 -4.79 -16.58
C PRO A 233 -21.16 -4.10 -17.44
N ARG A 234 -22.42 -4.14 -16.98
CA ARG A 234 -23.58 -3.52 -17.66
C ARG A 234 -23.58 -1.98 -17.58
N ARG A 235 -22.67 -1.37 -16.81
CA ARG A 235 -22.65 0.07 -16.52
C ARG A 235 -21.32 0.75 -16.88
N ARG A 236 -20.47 0.14 -17.72
CA ARG A 236 -19.10 0.61 -18.03
C ARG A 236 -18.98 2.11 -18.36
N GLN A 237 -19.92 2.66 -19.14
CA GLN A 237 -19.99 4.08 -19.51
C GLN A 237 -20.30 5.03 -18.33
N HIS A 238 -20.88 4.52 -17.24
CA HIS A 238 -21.35 5.28 -16.08
C HIS A 238 -20.43 5.13 -14.86
N TRP A 239 -19.30 4.43 -15.00
CA TRP A 239 -18.34 4.22 -13.92
C TRP A 239 -17.75 5.53 -13.39
N GLY A 240 -17.33 5.50 -12.13
CA GLY A 240 -16.39 6.45 -11.56
C GLY A 240 -14.97 6.29 -12.13
N MET A 241 -14.04 7.14 -11.67
CA MET A 241 -12.70 7.27 -12.25
C MET A 241 -11.81 6.03 -12.05
N ASN A 242 -12.14 5.13 -11.12
CA ASN A 242 -11.34 3.95 -10.73
C ASN A 242 -9.86 4.30 -10.45
N LEU A 243 -9.59 5.41 -9.76
CA LEU A 243 -8.20 5.82 -9.50
C LEU A 243 -7.43 4.82 -8.65
N LEU A 244 -8.11 4.04 -7.78
CA LEU A 244 -7.43 3.02 -6.98
C LEU A 244 -6.98 1.84 -7.84
N GLY A 245 -7.87 1.31 -8.69
CA GLY A 245 -7.52 0.24 -9.63
C GLY A 245 -6.38 0.64 -10.57
N LYS A 246 -6.41 1.88 -11.08
CA LYS A 246 -5.33 2.46 -11.89
C LYS A 246 -4.00 2.52 -11.15
N VAL A 247 -3.97 3.02 -9.91
CA VAL A 247 -2.75 3.10 -9.10
C VAL A 247 -2.19 1.72 -8.76
N ILE A 248 -3.04 0.72 -8.48
CA ILE A 248 -2.56 -0.65 -8.22
C ILE A 248 -1.98 -1.28 -9.50
N MET A 249 -2.57 -1.03 -10.68
CA MET A 249 -2.00 -1.48 -11.96
C MET A 249 -0.70 -0.74 -12.33
N GLU A 250 -0.57 0.55 -11.99
CA GLU A 250 0.67 1.31 -12.14
C GLU A 250 1.77 0.72 -11.25
N VAL A 251 1.46 0.40 -9.98
CA VAL A 251 2.38 -0.30 -9.08
C VAL A 251 2.76 -1.68 -9.60
N ARG A 252 1.80 -2.46 -10.16
CA ARG A 252 2.09 -3.75 -10.80
C ARG A 252 3.15 -3.60 -11.90
N GLY A 253 2.99 -2.62 -12.79
CA GLY A 253 3.95 -2.34 -13.86
C GLY A 253 5.36 -1.93 -13.40
N LEU A 254 5.49 -1.30 -12.22
CA LEU A 254 6.80 -1.02 -11.62
C LEU A 254 7.45 -2.31 -11.07
N LEU A 255 6.67 -3.18 -10.45
CA LEU A 255 7.14 -4.46 -9.89
C LEU A 255 7.49 -5.48 -11.00
N GLU A 256 6.83 -5.41 -12.15
CA GLU A 256 7.18 -6.16 -13.37
C GLU A 256 8.59 -5.77 -13.88
N GLN A 257 8.85 -4.46 -14.08
CA GLN A 257 10.15 -3.93 -14.54
C GLN A 257 11.30 -4.26 -13.59
N GLU A 258 11.06 -4.24 -12.27
CA GLU A 258 12.05 -4.65 -11.27
C GLU A 258 12.45 -6.12 -11.42
N GLU A 259 11.51 -7.03 -11.69
CA GLU A 259 11.82 -8.45 -11.85
C GLU A 259 12.52 -8.77 -13.17
N GLU A 260 12.22 -8.02 -14.23
CA GLU A 260 12.96 -8.10 -15.50
C GLU A 260 14.40 -7.63 -15.33
N GLY A 261 14.61 -6.49 -14.64
CA GLY A 261 15.93 -5.98 -14.30
C GLY A 261 16.74 -6.95 -13.43
N GLU A 262 16.11 -7.55 -12.41
CA GLU A 262 16.76 -8.55 -11.56
C GLU A 262 17.12 -9.86 -12.30
N LYS A 263 16.39 -10.25 -13.35
CA LYS A 263 16.71 -11.43 -14.18
C LYS A 263 17.91 -11.15 -15.08
N GLY A 264 17.89 -10.04 -15.82
CA GLY A 264 19.03 -9.62 -16.65
C GLY A 264 20.32 -9.38 -15.86
N GLU A 265 20.23 -8.89 -14.61
CA GLU A 265 21.36 -8.76 -13.69
C GLU A 265 21.94 -10.10 -13.19
N ARG A 266 21.21 -11.22 -13.31
CA ARG A 266 21.68 -12.56 -12.92
C ARG A 266 22.27 -13.28 -14.14
N GLU A 267 21.53 -13.30 -15.23
CA GLU A 267 21.97 -13.88 -16.51
C GLU A 267 23.28 -13.22 -16.99
N GLY A 268 23.39 -11.89 -16.90
CA GLY A 268 24.62 -11.14 -17.19
C GLY A 268 25.75 -11.24 -16.15
N ARG A 269 25.67 -12.20 -15.20
CA ARG A 269 26.75 -12.58 -14.27
C ARG A 269 27.15 -14.06 -14.38
N GLU A 270 26.41 -14.85 -15.15
CA GLU A 270 26.61 -16.29 -15.30
C GLU A 270 27.14 -16.69 -16.70
N GLY A 271 27.33 -15.71 -17.60
CA GLY A 271 27.99 -15.83 -18.91
C GLY A 271 29.17 -14.89 -19.08
#